data_AF-A0A4R4Y487-F1
#
_entry.id   AF-A0A4R4Y487-F1
#
_cell.length_a   1.000
_cell.length_b   1.000
_cell.length_c   1.000
_cell.angle_alpha   90.00
_cell.angle_beta   90.00
_cell.angle_gamma   90.00
#
_symmetry.space_group_name_H-M   'P 1'
#
loop_
_entity.id
_entity.type
_entity.pdbx_description
1 polymer ?
#
loop_
_entity_poly.entity_id
_entity_poly.type
_entity_poly.pdbx_seq_one_letter_code
_entity_poly.pdbx_strand_id
1 'polypeptide(L)' 'MATRYRPHISLVGLIYIIIGLFIAWDRGYIDASLIRRLGSALLAVFLWFLILLGVDLHITA' A
#
# COMPACT_ATOMS: atom_id res chain seq x y z
N MET A 1 -8.45 3.21 32.00
CA MET A 1 -7.11 2.59 31.90
C MET A 1 -6.67 2.70 30.45
N ALA A 2 -5.84 3.70 30.11
CA ALA A 2 -5.44 3.95 28.73
C ALA A 2 -4.29 3.00 28.36
N THR A 3 -4.58 1.99 27.55
CA THR A 3 -3.60 1.07 27.00
C THR A 3 -2.66 1.85 26.09
N ARG A 4 -1.50 2.26 26.62
CA ARG A 4 -0.39 2.78 25.81
C ARG A 4 0.11 1.65 24.92
N TYR A 5 -0.43 1.57 23.71
CA TYR A 5 0.15 0.81 22.61
C TYR A 5 1.52 1.44 22.33
N ARG A 6 2.59 0.92 22.95
CA ARG A 6 3.95 1.21 22.52
C ARG A 6 4.16 0.38 21.27
N PRO A 7 4.23 0.96 20.07
CA PRO A 7 4.57 0.20 18.88
C PRO A 7 6.08 0.04 18.91
N HIS A 8 6.59 -0.82 19.81
CA HIS A 8 7.81 -1.52 19.45
C HIS A 8 7.37 -2.37 18.27
N ILE A 9 7.63 -1.87 17.05
CA ILE A 9 7.67 -2.69 15.86
C ILE A 9 8.73 -3.73 16.19
N SER A 10 8.25 -4.83 16.77
CA SER A 10 9.11 -5.92 17.19
C SER A 10 9.79 -6.37 15.92
N LEU A 11 11.09 -6.63 15.97
CA LEU A 11 11.87 -7.12 14.83
C LEU A 11 11.14 -8.30 14.14
N VAL A 12 10.42 -9.08 14.95
CA VAL A 12 9.48 -10.14 14.57
C VAL A 12 8.37 -9.66 13.62
N GLY A 13 7.72 -8.54 13.91
CA GLY A 13 6.69 -7.95 13.04
C GLY A 13 7.26 -7.46 11.71
N LEU A 14 8.46 -6.87 11.71
CA LEU A 14 9.15 -6.46 10.48
C LEU A 14 9.49 -7.69 9.62
N ILE A 15 10.08 -8.72 10.23
CA ILE A 15 10.40 -9.99 9.56
C ILE A 15 9.13 -10.65 9.01
N TYR A 16 8.03 -10.65 9.77
CA TYR A 16 6.76 -11.20 9.33
C TYR A 16 6.22 -10.48 8.09
N ILE A 17 6.31 -9.15 8.03
CA ILE A 17 5.91 -8.36 6.85
C ILE A 17 6.79 -8.70 5.64
N ILE A 18 8.11 -8.77 5.83
CA ILE A 18 9.07 -9.09 4.75
C ILE A 18 8.80 -10.50 4.19
N ILE A 19 8.61 -11.49 5.07
CA ILE A 19 8.32 -12.87 4.68
C ILE A 19 6.96 -12.95 3.98
N GLY A 20 5.93 -12.27 4.50
CA GLY A 20 4.61 -12.22 3.87
C GLY A 20 4.66 -11.62 2.45
N LEU A 21 5.45 -10.57 2.26
CA LEU A 21 5.66 -9.94 0.96
C LEU A 21 6.39 -10.88 -0.01
N PHE A 22 7.41 -11.59 0.47
CA PHE A 22 8.18 -12.54 -0.33
C PHE A 22 7.33 -13.77 -0.72
N ILE A 23 6.56 -14.32 0.22
CA ILE A 23 5.65 -15.44 -0.04
C ILE A 23 4.56 -15.02 -1.04
N ALA A 24 4.01 -13.82 -0.92
CA ALA A 24 2.98 -13.35 -1.84
C ALA A 24 3.51 -13.19 -3.28
N TRP A 25 4.80 -12.85 -3.41
CA TRP A 25 5.53 -12.81 -4.68
C TRP A 25 5.84 -14.22 -5.22
N ASP A 26 6.44 -15.07 -4.38
CA ASP A 26 6.91 -16.42 -4.73
C ASP A 26 5.75 -17.37 -5.10
N ARG A 27 4.62 -17.25 -4.40
CA ARG A 27 3.45 -18.11 -4.57
C ARG A 27 2.62 -17.75 -5.82
N GLY A 28 3.07 -16.79 -6.63
CA GLY A 28 2.43 -16.39 -7.89
C GLY A 28 1.06 -15.71 -7.73
N TYR A 29 0.67 -15.37 -6.50
CA TYR A 29 -0.59 -14.66 -6.23
C TYR A 29 -0.46 -13.16 -6.55
N ILE A 30 0.73 -12.58 -6.35
CA ILE A 30 1.04 -11.19 -6.72
C ILE A 30 1.96 -11.21 -7.93
N ASP A 31 1.36 -11.39 -9.10
CA ASP A 31 2.05 -11.16 -10.36
C ASP A 31 2.38 -9.66 -10.49
N ALA A 32 3.47 -9.29 -11.19
CA ALA A 32 3.83 -7.88 -11.38
C ALA A 32 2.67 -7.09 -12.05
N SER A 33 1.88 -7.79 -12.87
CA SER A 33 0.64 -7.29 -13.46
C SER A 33 -0.44 -6.99 -12.42
N LEU A 34 -0.60 -7.84 -11.39
CA LEU A 34 -1.58 -7.64 -10.32
C LEU A 34 -1.19 -6.48 -9.40
N ILE A 35 0.10 -6.36 -9.02
CA ILE A 35 0.63 -5.19 -8.30
C ILE A 35 0.35 -3.91 -9.07
N ARG A 36 0.60 -3.92 -10.39
CA ARG A 36 0.39 -2.76 -11.24
C ARG A 36 -1.09 -2.40 -11.32
N ARG A 37 -1.98 -3.39 -11.46
CA ARG A 37 -3.44 -3.19 -11.45
C ARG A 37 -3.93 -2.67 -10.10
N LEU A 38 -3.47 -3.22 -8.98
CA LEU A 38 -3.80 -2.70 -7.65
C LEU A 38 -3.32 -1.26 -7.47
N GLY A 39 -2.08 -0.96 -7.88
CA GLY A 39 -1.53 0.39 -7.86
C GLY A 39 -2.37 1.35 -8.69
N SER A 40 -2.77 0.98 -9.90
CA SER A 40 -3.67 1.78 -10.75
C SER A 40 -5.06 1.96 -10.13
N ALA A 41 -5.63 0.91 -9.55
CA ALA A 41 -6.95 0.99 -8.90
C ALA A 41 -6.91 1.91 -7.67
N LEU A 42 -5.89 1.78 -6.82
CA LEU A 42 -5.66 2.69 -5.70
C LEU A 42 -5.46 4.12 -6.19
N LEU A 43 -4.62 4.33 -7.21
CA LEU A 43 -4.40 5.64 -7.80
C LEU A 43 -5.70 6.24 -8.35
N ALA A 44 -6.55 5.45 -8.99
CA ALA A 44 -7.84 5.90 -9.50
C ALA A 44 -8.81 6.33 -8.38
N VAL A 45 -8.87 5.56 -7.28
CA VAL A 45 -9.65 5.91 -6.09
C VAL A 45 -9.11 7.18 -5.44
N PHE A 46 -7.78 7.30 -5.33
CA PHE A 46 -7.13 8.51 -4.84
C PHE A 46 -7.43 9.69 -5.75
N LEU A 47 -7.31 9.56 -7.07
CA LEU A 47 -7.61 10.61 -8.03
C LEU A 47 -9.07 11.06 -7.94
N TRP A 48 -10.02 10.14 -7.82
CA TRP A 48 -11.42 10.49 -7.56
C TRP A 48 -11.54 11.37 -6.32
N PHE A 49 -10.91 10.97 -5.23
CA PHE A 49 -10.95 11.73 -3.97
C PHE A 49 -10.22 13.08 -4.10
N LEU A 50 -9.13 13.11 -4.85
CA LEU A 50 -8.26 14.27 -5.07
C LEU A 50 -8.93 15.32 -5.96
N ILE A 51 -9.71 14.87 -6.95
CA ILE A 51 -10.62 15.69 -7.77
C ILE A 51 -11.67 16.35 -6.87
N LEU A 52 -12.29 15.61 -5.94
CA LEU A 52 -13.25 16.17 -4.97
C LEU A 52 -12.58 17.11 -3.95
N LEU A 53 -11.31 16.87 -3.63
CA LEU A 53 -10.50 17.73 -2.76
C LEU A 53 -10.00 19.00 -3.48
N GLY A 54 -10.22 19.12 -4.79
CA GLY A 54 -9.80 20.26 -5.61
C GLY A 54 -8.30 20.30 -5.90
N VAL A 55 -7.59 19.18 -5.72
CA VAL A 55 -6.18 19.07 -6.08
C VAL A 55 -6.10 18.68 -7.55
N ASP A 56 -5.88 19.69 -8.39
CA ASP A 56 -5.72 19.53 -9.83
C ASP A 56 -4.31 18.99 -10.13
N LEU A 57 -4.19 17.72 -10.55
CA LEU A 57 -2.93 17.19 -11.09
C LEU A 57 -2.71 17.75 -12.51
N HIS A 58 -2.33 19.02 -12.59
CA HIS A 58 -1.83 19.58 -13.85
C HIS A 58 -0.39 19.09 -14.07
N ILE A 59 -0.25 17.99 -14.82
CA ILE A 59 1.01 17.67 -15.49
C ILE A 59 1.09 18.60 -16.70
N THR A 60 1.66 19.78 -16.50
CA THR A 60 2.02 20.67 -17.62
C THR A 60 3.21 20.04 -18.34
N ALA A 61 2.96 19.58 -19.56
CA ALA A 61 3.96 19.13 -20.52
C ALA A 61 4.68 20.32 -21.17
#